data_AF-A0A419SNJ1-F1
#
_entry.id   AF-A0A419SNJ1-F1
#
_cell.length_a   1.000
_cell.length_b   1.000
_cell.length_c   1.000
_cell.angle_alpha   90.00
_cell.angle_beta   90.00
_cell.angle_gamma   90.00
#
_symmetry.space_group_name_H-M   'P 1'
#
loop_
_entity.id
_entity.type
_entity.pdbx_description
1 polymer ?
#
loop_
_entity_poly.entity_id
_entity_poly.type
_entity_poly.pdbx_seq_one_letter_code
_entity_poly.pdbx_strand_id
1 'polypeptide(L)'
;MIPAALLVFLKNMAITPMDFADHRNLWRPVQYVPARHYMPYLYEEIKNGDLDPTKIITHTMPLEESALGYRIFQNKEDNCIKVVLKP
;
A
#
# COMPACT_ATOMS: atom_id res chain seq x y z
N MET A 1 -49.66 3.46 -8.57
CA MET A 1 -48.83 4.68 -8.55
C MET A 1 -47.86 4.54 -7.40
N ILE A 2 -46.67 3.99 -7.65
CA ILE A 2 -45.65 3.81 -6.62
C ILE A 2 -45.12 5.20 -6.25
N PRO A 3 -45.02 5.58 -4.96
CA PRO A 3 -44.56 6.91 -4.56
C PRO A 3 -43.16 7.17 -5.13
N ALA A 4 -42.93 8.38 -5.66
CA ALA A 4 -41.63 8.77 -6.23
C ALA A 4 -40.45 8.52 -5.26
N ALA A 5 -40.69 8.50 -3.95
CA ALA A 5 -39.72 8.15 -2.92
C ALA A 5 -39.17 6.71 -3.04
N LEU A 6 -40.01 5.72 -3.39
CA LEU A 6 -39.56 4.32 -3.55
C LEU A 6 -38.74 4.15 -4.83
N LEU A 7 -39.04 4.93 -5.88
CA LEU A 7 -38.28 4.92 -7.13
C LEU A 7 -36.89 5.54 -6.95
N VAL A 8 -36.74 6.57 -6.11
CA VAL A 8 -35.44 7.15 -5.74
C VAL A 8 -34.63 6.19 -4.87
N PHE A 9 -35.27 5.48 -3.95
CA PHE A 9 -34.62 4.47 -3.11
C PHE A 9 -34.10 3.28 -3.94
N LEU A 10 -34.86 2.83 -4.95
CA LEU A 10 -34.44 1.77 -5.88
C LEU A 10 -33.38 2.24 -6.89
N LYS A 11 -33.37 3.52 -7.28
CA LYS A 11 -32.36 4.09 -8.20
C LYS A 11 -30.97 4.26 -7.56
N ASN A 12 -30.88 4.30 -6.24
CA ASN A 12 -29.62 4.45 -5.50
C ASN A 12 -29.01 3.13 -5.02
N MET A 13 -29.50 1.98 -5.49
CA MET A 13 -28.72 0.73 -5.53
C MET A 13 -27.61 0.87 -6.59
N ALA A 14 -26.65 1.75 -6.34
CA ALA A 14 -25.40 1.72 -7.05
C ALA A 14 -24.73 0.39 -6.69
N ILE A 15 -24.49 -0.45 -7.70
CA ILE A 15 -23.69 -1.68 -7.58
C ILE A 15 -22.44 -1.32 -6.78
N THR A 16 -22.29 -1.92 -5.61
CA THR A 16 -21.08 -1.66 -4.82
C THR A 16 -19.88 -2.25 -5.58
N PRO A 17 -18.66 -1.73 -5.36
CA PRO A 17 -17.47 -2.33 -5.95
C PRO A 17 -17.34 -3.83 -5.65
N MET A 18 -17.90 -4.29 -4.52
CA MET A 18 -17.96 -5.70 -4.16
C MET A 18 -18.97 -6.47 -5.01
N ASP A 19 -20.20 -5.96 -5.17
CA ASP A 19 -21.21 -6.58 -6.04
C ASP A 19 -20.69 -6.72 -7.49
N PHE A 20 -19.99 -5.70 -8.01
CA PHE A 20 -19.35 -5.77 -9.34
C PHE A 20 -18.28 -6.87 -9.42
N ALA A 21 -17.46 -7.01 -8.37
CA ALA A 21 -16.45 -8.05 -8.31
C ALA A 21 -17.09 -9.45 -8.30
N ASP A 22 -18.15 -9.65 -7.53
CA ASP A 22 -18.87 -10.92 -7.44
C ASP A 22 -19.58 -11.29 -8.75
N HIS A 23 -20.22 -10.33 -9.42
CA HIS A 23 -20.82 -10.53 -10.76
C HIS A 23 -19.79 -10.92 -11.83
N ARG A 24 -18.53 -10.52 -11.64
CA ARG A 24 -17.42 -10.85 -12.54
C ARG A 24 -16.58 -12.03 -12.04
N ASN A 25 -17.02 -12.69 -10.96
CA ASN A 25 -16.32 -13.78 -10.29
C ASN A 25 -14.86 -13.42 -9.92
N LEU A 26 -14.64 -12.17 -9.53
CA LEU A 26 -13.34 -11.62 -9.15
C LEU A 26 -13.14 -11.83 -7.64
N TRP A 27 -12.71 -13.03 -7.27
CA TRP A 27 -12.24 -13.31 -5.91
C TRP A 27 -10.95 -12.52 -5.61
N ARG A 28 -10.98 -11.62 -4.62
CA ARG A 28 -9.77 -10.97 -4.10
C ARG A 28 -9.45 -11.51 -2.71
N PRO A 29 -8.46 -12.40 -2.55
CA PRO A 29 -8.04 -12.80 -1.22
C PRO A 29 -7.45 -11.58 -0.51
N VAL A 30 -7.81 -11.38 0.76
CA VAL A 30 -7.03 -10.52 1.65
C VAL A 30 -5.67 -11.17 1.79
N GLN A 31 -4.64 -10.48 1.33
CA GLN A 31 -3.27 -11.00 1.38
C GLN A 31 -2.55 -10.40 2.58
N TYR A 32 -2.07 -11.29 3.44
CA TYR A 32 -1.06 -10.94 4.43
C TYR A 32 0.32 -10.99 3.78
N VAL A 33 1.29 -10.26 4.34
CA VAL A 33 2.68 -10.28 3.86
C VAL A 33 3.49 -11.24 4.75
N PRO A 34 3.79 -12.49 4.32
CA PRO A 34 4.53 -13.44 5.14
C PRO A 34 6.03 -13.14 5.07
N ALA A 35 6.46 -12.03 5.66
CA ALA A 35 7.84 -11.54 5.56
C ALA A 35 8.88 -12.61 5.92
N ARG A 36 8.68 -13.35 7.03
CA ARG A 36 9.61 -14.40 7.48
C ARG A 36 9.84 -15.51 6.47
N HIS A 37 8.84 -15.85 5.66
CA HIS A 37 8.98 -16.90 4.64
C HIS A 37 9.90 -16.45 3.49
N TYR A 38 9.84 -15.17 3.13
CA TYR A 38 10.63 -14.60 2.04
C TYR A 38 12.03 -14.12 2.46
N MET A 39 12.27 -13.86 3.75
CA MET A 39 13.56 -13.35 4.23
C MET A 39 14.79 -14.16 3.77
N PRO A 40 14.82 -15.50 3.84
CA PRO A 40 16.00 -16.27 3.43
C PRO A 40 16.31 -16.10 1.93
N TYR A 41 15.27 -16.14 1.09
CA TYR A 41 15.41 -15.94 -0.35
C TYR A 41 15.93 -14.54 -0.67
N LEU A 42 15.30 -13.50 -0.12
CA LEU A 42 15.69 -12.11 -0.35
C LEU A 42 17.13 -11.84 0.11
N TYR A 43 17.57 -12.48 1.19
CA TYR A 43 18.93 -12.33 1.69
C TYR A 43 19.97 -12.91 0.73
N GLU A 44 19.72 -14.09 0.16
CA GLU A 44 20.63 -14.68 -0.83
C GLU A 44 20.71 -13.84 -2.11
N GLU A 45 19.58 -13.31 -2.60
CA GLU A 45 19.57 -12.38 -3.76
C GLU A 45 20.40 -11.11 -3.50
N ILE A 46 20.32 -10.56 -2.29
CA ILE A 46 21.13 -9.39 -1.89
C ILE A 46 22.61 -9.76 -1.84
N LYS A 47 22.94 -10.91 -1.26
CA LYS A 47 24.31 -11.39 -1.12
C LYS A 47 24.96 -11.73 -2.46
N ASN A 48 24.20 -12.28 -3.40
CA ASN A 48 24.66 -12.58 -4.76
C ASN A 48 24.79 -11.31 -5.63
N GLY A 49 24.19 -10.19 -5.19
CA GLY A 49 24.20 -8.91 -5.90
C GLY A 49 23.11 -8.77 -6.95
N ASP A 50 22.20 -9.74 -7.04
CA ASP A 50 21.05 -9.74 -7.95
C ASP A 50 20.01 -8.67 -7.54
N LEU A 51 19.96 -8.35 -6.24
CA LEU A 51 19.08 -7.34 -5.66
C LEU A 51 19.84 -6.31 -4.82
N ASP A 52 19.72 -5.03 -5.18
CA ASP A 52 20.23 -3.92 -4.38
C ASP A 52 19.09 -3.09 -3.77
N PRO A 53 18.74 -3.29 -2.49
CA PRO A 53 17.66 -2.57 -1.82
C PRO A 53 18.05 -1.13 -1.45
N THR A 54 19.31 -0.73 -1.62
CA THR A 54 19.72 0.64 -1.28
C THR A 54 19.18 1.67 -2.27
N LYS A 55 18.89 1.25 -3.50
CA LYS A 55 18.36 2.10 -4.58
C LYS A 55 17.02 2.77 -4.26
N ILE A 56 16.23 2.19 -3.37
CA ILE A 56 14.94 2.76 -2.95
C ILE A 56 15.07 3.74 -1.77
N ILE A 57 16.24 3.80 -1.12
CA ILE A 57 16.48 4.68 0.03
C ILE A 57 16.82 6.07 -0.49
N THR A 58 15.85 6.98 -0.39
CA THR A 58 16.01 8.38 -0.82
C THR A 58 16.59 9.29 0.26
N HIS A 59 16.33 8.99 1.53
CA HIS A 59 16.71 9.85 2.65
C HIS A 59 17.28 9.01 3.78
N THR A 60 18.40 9.44 4.36
CA THR A 60 19.00 8.85 5.56
C THR A 60 19.26 9.98 6.56
N MET A 61 18.76 9.84 7.79
CA MET A 61 18.84 10.87 8.82
C MET A 61 18.96 10.25 10.22
N PRO A 62 19.42 11.00 11.23
CA PRO A 62 19.50 10.51 12.61
C PRO A 62 18.12 10.30 13.23
N LEU A 63 18.03 9.46 14.26
CA LEU A 63 16.77 9.09 14.91
C LEU A 63 16.07 10.30 15.57
N GLU A 64 16.85 11.26 16.05
CA GLU A 64 16.38 12.54 16.62
C GLU A 64 15.55 13.35 15.61
N GLU A 65 15.82 13.19 14.32
CA GLU A 65 15.12 13.86 13.22
C GLU A 65 13.91 13.07 12.70
N SER A 66 13.49 12.00 13.40
CA SER A 66 12.36 11.15 12.99
C SER A 66 11.10 11.95 12.63
N ALA A 67 10.75 13.00 13.38
CA ALA A 67 9.59 13.85 13.09
C ALA A 67 9.69 14.54 11.72
N LEU A 68 10.89 15.01 11.35
CA LEU A 68 11.15 15.57 10.03
C LEU A 68 11.02 14.50 8.94
N GLY A 69 11.58 13.31 9.18
CA GLY A 69 11.47 12.18 8.26
C GLY A 69 10.02 11.76 7.98
N TYR A 70 9.16 11.73 9.02
CA TYR A 70 7.73 11.48 8.85
C TYR A 70 7.05 12.56 8.01
N ARG A 71 7.37 13.84 8.22
CA ARG A 71 6.80 14.94 7.44
C ARG A 71 7.16 14.82 5.96
N ILE A 72 8.44 14.62 5.65
CA ILE A 72 8.95 14.48 4.27
C ILE A 72 8.23 13.32 3.57
N PHE A 73 8.12 12.17 4.23
CA PHE A 73 7.45 10.99 3.68
C PHE A 73 5.95 11.20 3.48
N GLN A 74 5.25 11.78 4.47
CA GLN A 74 3.81 12.02 4.42
C GLN A 74 3.43 13.02 3.32
N ASN A 75 4.18 14.11 3.22
CA ASN A 75 3.93 15.17 2.24
C ASN A 75 4.49 14.84 0.85
N LYS A 76 5.22 13.72 0.70
CA LYS A 76 5.92 13.32 -0.52
C LYS A 76 6.87 14.41 -1.04
N GLU A 77 7.55 15.07 -0.11
CA GLU A 77 8.57 16.07 -0.40
C GLU A 77 9.81 15.40 -1.01
N ASP A 78 10.57 16.13 -1.81
CA ASP A 78 11.88 15.71 -2.34
C ASP A 78 11.91 14.35 -3.06
N ASN A 79 10.80 13.99 -3.73
CA ASN A 79 10.61 12.68 -4.38
C ASN A 79 10.87 11.51 -3.42
N CYS A 80 10.52 11.68 -2.13
CA CYS A 80 10.78 10.69 -1.09
C CYS A 80 10.10 9.34 -1.39
N ILE A 81 10.91 8.28 -1.47
CA ILE A 81 10.47 6.89 -1.61
C ILE A 81 10.56 6.17 -0.26
N LYS A 82 11.72 6.26 0.39
CA LYS A 82 11.99 5.62 1.68
C LYS A 82 12.95 6.47 2.51
N VAL A 83 12.57 6.68 3.77
CA VAL A 83 13.44 7.25 4.81
C VAL A 83 14.00 6.12 5.67
N VAL A 84 15.30 6.15 5.94
CA VAL A 84 15.98 5.28 6.90
C VAL A 84 16.51 6.14 8.05
N LEU A 85 16.11 5.78 9.27
CA LEU A 85 16.58 6.42 10.50
C LEU A 85 17.76 5.62 11.05
N LYS A 86 18.87 6.30 11.32
CA LYS A 86 20.03 5.71 11.98
C LYS A 86 20.06 6.13 13.46
N PRO A 87 20.36 5.20 14.38
CA PRO A 87 20.51 5.52 15.80
C PRO A 87 21.75 6.38 16.07
#